data_AF-A0A7S1J3R8-F1
#
_entry.id   AF-A0A7S1J3R8-F1
#
_cell.length_a   1.000
_cell.length_b   1.000
_cell.length_c   1.000
_cell.angle_alpha   90.00
_cell.angle_beta   90.00
_cell.angle_gamma   90.00
#
_symmetry.space_group_name_H-M   'P 1'
#
loop_
_entity.id
_entity.type
_entity.pdbx_description
1 polymer ?
#
loop_
_entity_poly.entity_id
_entity_poly.type
_entity_poly.pdbx_seq_one_letter_code
_entity_poly.pdbx_strand_id
1 'polypeptide(L)'
;VTPNVLAIVPALLLGVLGGLMGTIFTWLNVKAGRFRARHIRLSKVRSLLEPLVLVLLYRAAMYALPFLWPCENIPDFHGLAGHSAEERERLVTWICADPNQYSPMASIGYGTAEQVVTTLFSHKTPGLYPYSCLLAYVTTLFSHKTPGLYPYSCLLAYVTTLFSH
;
A
#
# COMPACT_ATOMS: atom_id res chain seq x y z
N VAL A 1 15.72 -32.17 6.97
CA VAL A 1 15.18 -32.37 5.61
C VAL A 1 15.47 -31.11 4.82
N THR A 2 16.26 -31.19 3.75
CA THR A 2 16.92 -30.08 3.03
C THR A 2 15.94 -29.29 2.16
N PRO A 3 15.61 -28.02 2.47
CA PRO A 3 14.74 -27.21 1.63
C PRO A 3 15.53 -26.52 0.50
N ASN A 4 16.38 -27.25 -0.24
CA ASN A 4 17.57 -26.62 -0.85
C ASN A 4 17.60 -26.48 -2.39
N VAL A 5 16.55 -26.83 -3.13
CA VAL A 5 16.50 -26.52 -4.59
C VAL A 5 15.10 -26.12 -5.04
N LEU A 6 14.07 -26.79 -4.54
CA LEU A 6 12.69 -26.54 -4.96
C LEU A 6 12.15 -25.15 -4.52
N ALA A 7 12.70 -24.57 -3.45
CA ALA A 7 12.36 -23.22 -2.98
C ALA A 7 13.05 -22.10 -3.79
N ILE A 8 14.09 -22.43 -4.57
CA ILE A 8 14.81 -21.45 -5.40
C ILE A 8 13.96 -21.06 -6.61
N VAL A 9 13.22 -22.01 -7.17
CA VAL A 9 12.36 -21.78 -8.34
C VAL A 9 11.31 -20.69 -8.11
N PRO A 10 10.46 -20.73 -7.06
CA PRO A 10 9.49 -19.66 -6.81
C PRO A 10 10.16 -18.34 -6.43
N ALA A 11 11.32 -18.37 -5.74
CA ALA A 11 12.08 -17.16 -5.44
C ALA A 11 12.62 -16.49 -6.72
N LEU A 12 13.10 -17.28 -7.68
CA LEU A 12 13.57 -16.79 -8.97
C LEU A 12 12.42 -16.19 -9.80
N LEU A 13 11.26 -16.86 -9.82
CA LEU A 13 10.06 -16.35 -10.49
C LEU A 13 9.59 -15.02 -9.89
N LEU A 14 9.51 -14.93 -8.56
CA LEU A 14 9.18 -13.68 -7.86
C LEU A 14 10.22 -12.58 -8.12
N GLY A 15 11.50 -12.93 -8.19
CA GLY A 15 12.58 -12.01 -8.54
C GLY A 15 12.46 -11.46 -9.96
N VAL A 16 12.18 -12.31 -10.94
CA VAL A 16 11.97 -11.90 -12.34
C VAL A 16 10.72 -11.03 -12.47
N LEU A 17 9.60 -11.42 -11.85
CA LEU A 17 8.37 -10.63 -11.84
C LEU A 17 8.59 -9.27 -11.16
N GLY A 18 9.27 -9.23 -10.02
CA GLY A 18 9.63 -7.99 -9.32
C GLY A 18 10.53 -7.08 -10.16
N GLY A 19 11.52 -7.65 -10.85
CA GLY A 19 12.43 -6.91 -11.74
C GLY A 19 11.73 -6.34 -12.98
N LEU A 20 10.84 -7.12 -13.59
CA LEU A 20 9.99 -6.65 -14.71
C LEU A 20 9.07 -5.52 -14.24
N MET A 21 8.43 -5.67 -13.08
CA MET A 21 7.55 -4.63 -12.54
C MET A 21 8.35 -3.35 -12.21
N GLY A 22 9.55 -3.47 -11.66
CA GLY A 22 10.44 -2.34 -11.35
C GLY A 22 10.97 -1.60 -12.59
N THR A 23 11.22 -2.31 -13.69
CA THR A 23 11.63 -1.69 -14.97
C THR A 23 10.47 -0.98 -15.66
N ILE A 24 9.28 -1.59 -15.70
CA ILE A 24 8.05 -0.95 -16.19
C ILE A 24 7.76 0.31 -15.37
N PHE A 25 7.89 0.20 -14.05
CA PHE A 25 7.73 1.30 -13.11
C PHE A 25 8.65 2.49 -13.44
N THR A 26 9.95 2.20 -13.61
CA THR A 26 10.95 3.22 -13.93
C THR A 26 10.71 3.84 -15.31
N TRP A 27 10.33 3.03 -16.31
CA TRP A 27 10.03 3.50 -17.65
C TRP A 27 8.83 4.45 -17.68
N LEU A 28 7.74 4.08 -17.01
CA LEU A 28 6.59 4.97 -16.80
C LEU A 28 7.05 6.26 -16.12
N ASN A 29 7.90 6.17 -15.09
CA ASN A 29 8.40 7.34 -14.35
C ASN A 29 9.13 8.34 -15.23
N VAL A 30 10.03 7.85 -16.08
CA VAL A 30 10.76 8.69 -17.02
C VAL A 30 9.82 9.29 -18.07
N LYS A 31 8.84 8.52 -18.57
CA LYS A 31 7.89 8.99 -19.60
C LYS A 31 6.99 10.10 -19.07
N ALA A 32 6.42 9.94 -17.88
CA ALA A 32 5.60 10.96 -17.23
C ALA A 32 6.42 12.20 -16.84
N GLY A 33 7.66 12.02 -16.35
CA GLY A 33 8.57 13.13 -16.06
C GLY A 33 8.88 13.98 -17.30
N ARG A 34 9.14 13.34 -18.44
CA ARG A 34 9.33 14.02 -19.74
C ARG A 34 8.06 14.69 -20.24
N PHE A 35 6.89 14.05 -20.06
CA PHE A 35 5.59 14.63 -20.43
C PHE A 35 5.30 15.91 -19.64
N ARG A 36 5.50 15.88 -18.31
CA ARG A 36 5.35 17.04 -17.43
C ARG A 36 6.32 18.17 -17.80
N ALA A 37 7.58 17.86 -18.08
CA ALA A 37 8.57 18.86 -18.47
C ALA A 37 8.18 19.62 -19.76
N ARG A 38 7.42 18.97 -20.66
CA ARG A 38 6.91 19.58 -21.90
C ARG A 38 5.60 20.33 -21.73
N HIS A 39 4.70 19.89 -20.85
CA HIS A 39 3.33 20.41 -20.76
C HIS A 39 3.09 21.41 -19.60
N ILE A 40 3.85 21.33 -18.50
CA ILE A 40 3.56 22.05 -17.24
C ILE A 40 4.37 23.35 -17.07
N ARG A 41 5.25 23.70 -18.03
CA ARG A 41 6.00 24.97 -18.01
C ARG A 41 5.12 26.24 -18.18
N LEU A 42 3.83 26.13 -18.46
CA LEU A 42 2.99 27.28 -18.84
C LEU A 42 2.31 28.05 -17.68
N SER A 43 2.20 27.52 -16.44
CA SER A 43 1.79 28.37 -15.29
C SER A 43 2.10 27.76 -13.91
N LYS A 44 2.57 28.60 -12.98
CA LYS A 44 2.90 28.21 -11.58
C LYS A 44 1.68 27.68 -10.80
N VAL A 45 0.49 28.23 -11.04
CA VAL A 45 -0.74 27.87 -10.31
C VAL A 45 -1.28 26.51 -10.75
N ARG A 46 -1.31 26.24 -12.07
CA ARG A 46 -1.77 24.93 -12.60
C ARG A 46 -0.83 23.79 -12.18
N SER A 47 0.46 24.08 -12.04
CA SER A 47 1.45 23.13 -11.54
C SER A 47 1.26 22.74 -10.07
N LEU A 48 0.52 23.52 -9.28
CA LEU A 48 0.20 23.24 -7.87
C LEU A 48 -1.21 22.64 -7.70
N LEU A 49 -2.18 23.07 -8.51
CA LEU A 49 -3.56 22.57 -8.42
C LEU A 49 -3.68 21.10 -8.86
N GLU A 50 -3.05 20.75 -9.98
CA GLU A 50 -3.06 19.40 -10.53
C GLU A 50 -2.59 18.31 -9.53
N PRO A 51 -1.43 18.45 -8.85
CA PRO A 51 -0.99 17.46 -7.87
C PRO A 51 -1.85 17.46 -6.60
N LEU A 52 -2.36 18.62 -6.17
CA LEU A 52 -3.24 18.70 -5.01
C LEU A 52 -4.53 17.91 -5.23
N VAL A 53 -5.16 18.09 -6.39
CA VAL A 53 -6.38 17.37 -6.77
C VAL A 53 -6.11 15.86 -6.88
N LEU A 54 -4.98 15.45 -7.48
CA LEU A 54 -4.61 14.04 -7.57
C LEU A 54 -4.37 13.40 -6.20
N VAL A 55 -3.71 14.10 -5.27
CA VAL A 55 -3.51 13.62 -3.90
C VAL A 55 -4.84 13.49 -3.17
N LEU A 56 -5.73 14.48 -3.27
CA LEU A 56 -7.03 14.46 -2.61
C LEU A 56 -7.92 13.33 -3.16
N LEU A 57 -7.99 13.17 -4.48
CA LEU A 57 -8.73 12.08 -5.11
C LEU A 57 -8.16 10.72 -4.72
N TYR A 58 -6.83 10.57 -4.70
CA TYR A 58 -6.18 9.35 -4.27
C TYR A 58 -6.45 9.04 -2.81
N ARG A 59 -6.32 10.03 -1.92
CA ARG A 59 -6.63 9.88 -0.48
C ARG A 59 -8.08 9.47 -0.28
N ALA A 60 -9.01 10.13 -0.96
CA ALA A 60 -10.43 9.78 -0.91
C ALA A 60 -10.68 8.34 -1.38
N ALA A 61 -10.06 7.94 -2.50
CA ALA A 61 -10.15 6.58 -3.01
C ALA A 61 -9.57 5.54 -2.05
N MET A 62 -8.44 5.83 -1.41
CA MET A 62 -7.83 4.96 -0.39
C MET A 62 -8.66 4.83 0.87
N TYR A 63 -9.33 5.90 1.30
CA TYR A 63 -10.28 5.83 2.42
C TYR A 63 -11.54 5.07 2.05
N ALA A 64 -11.99 5.14 0.79
CA ALA A 64 -13.18 4.45 0.31
C ALA A 64 -12.94 2.96 0.00
N LEU A 65 -11.74 2.57 -0.44
CA LEU A 65 -11.39 1.20 -0.83
C LEU A 65 -11.73 0.14 0.24
N PRO A 66 -11.43 0.38 1.54
CA PRO A 66 -11.79 -0.55 2.60
C PRO A 66 -13.29 -0.81 2.77
N PHE A 67 -14.15 0.14 2.39
CA PHE A 67 -15.60 -0.01 2.47
C PHE A 67 -16.18 -0.85 1.33
N LEU A 68 -15.45 -0.97 0.22
CA LEU A 68 -15.86 -1.77 -0.94
C LEU A 68 -15.50 -3.26 -0.79
N TRP A 69 -14.65 -3.61 0.17
CA TRP A 69 -14.22 -4.97 0.41
C TRP A 69 -15.05 -5.65 1.51
N PRO A 70 -15.43 -6.93 1.34
CA PRO A 70 -16.12 -7.68 2.38
C PRO A 70 -15.25 -7.83 3.64
N CYS A 71 -15.91 -7.73 4.79
CA CYS A 71 -15.33 -8.06 6.09
C CYS A 71 -15.17 -9.58 6.25
N GLU A 72 -14.10 -9.98 6.93
CA GLU A 72 -13.78 -11.38 7.21
C GLU A 72 -13.84 -11.64 8.72
N ASN A 73 -14.12 -12.88 9.12
CA ASN A 73 -14.15 -13.25 10.54
C ASN A 73 -12.74 -13.33 11.10
N ILE A 74 -12.52 -12.74 12.28
CA ILE A 74 -11.21 -12.82 12.95
C ILE A 74 -10.94 -14.30 13.30
N PRO A 75 -9.83 -14.89 12.85
CA PRO A 75 -9.51 -16.28 13.19
C PRO A 75 -9.19 -16.41 14.68
N ASP A 76 -9.66 -17.49 15.29
CA ASP A 76 -9.38 -17.77 16.70
C ASP A 76 -7.90 -18.16 16.88
N PHE A 77 -7.12 -17.22 17.45
CA PHE A 77 -5.71 -17.45 17.82
C PHE A 77 -5.62 -18.31 19.09
N HIS A 78 -6.07 -19.56 19.00
CA HIS A 78 -6.10 -20.50 20.12
C HIS A 78 -4.65 -20.90 20.50
N GLY A 79 -4.09 -20.31 21.57
CA GLY A 79 -2.87 -20.86 22.20
C GLY A 79 -1.72 -19.90 22.59
N LEU A 80 -1.79 -18.60 22.31
CA LEU A 80 -0.77 -17.62 22.74
C LEU A 80 -1.45 -16.39 23.34
N ALA A 81 -1.83 -16.49 24.62
CA ALA A 81 -2.58 -15.47 25.36
C ALA A 81 -1.90 -14.08 25.42
N GLY A 82 -0.60 -13.98 25.11
CA GLY A 82 0.13 -12.71 25.08
C GLY A 82 0.27 -12.06 23.68
N HIS A 83 0.34 -12.85 22.60
CA HIS A 83 0.56 -12.31 21.25
C HIS A 83 -0.75 -12.11 20.45
N SER A 84 -1.80 -12.86 20.77
CA SER A 84 -3.09 -12.75 20.06
C SER A 84 -3.78 -11.39 20.29
N ALA A 85 -3.57 -10.76 21.45
CA ALA A 85 -4.14 -9.45 21.75
C ALA A 85 -3.48 -8.33 20.91
N GLU A 86 -2.15 -8.37 20.76
CA GLU A 86 -1.39 -7.40 19.97
C GLU A 86 -1.70 -7.53 18.48
N GLU A 87 -1.80 -8.75 17.95
CA GLU A 87 -2.18 -8.99 16.55
C GLU A 87 -3.62 -8.54 16.29
N ARG A 88 -4.53 -8.75 17.24
CA ARG A 88 -5.92 -8.29 17.15
C ARG A 88 -6.06 -6.76 17.21
N GLU A 89 -5.17 -6.08 17.93
CA GLU A 89 -5.12 -4.61 17.96
C GLU A 89 -4.62 -4.01 16.64
N ARG A 90 -3.79 -4.75 15.89
CA ARG A 90 -3.35 -4.36 14.54
C ARG A 90 -4.42 -4.56 13.47
N LEU A 91 -5.49 -5.31 13.76
CA LEU A 91 -6.61 -5.52 12.85
C LEU A 91 -7.62 -4.37 12.96
N VAL A 92 -8.02 -3.85 11.80
CA VAL A 92 -9.03 -2.79 11.74
C VAL A 92 -10.43 -3.41 11.76
N THR A 93 -11.11 -3.27 12.90
CA THR A 93 -12.46 -3.79 13.14
C THR A 93 -13.55 -2.71 13.03
N TRP A 94 -13.20 -1.43 13.21
CA TRP A 94 -14.15 -0.30 13.26
C TRP A 94 -14.89 0.00 11.95
N ILE A 95 -14.51 -0.64 10.84
CA ILE A 95 -15.18 -0.52 9.53
C ILE A 95 -16.33 -1.52 9.40
N CYS A 96 -16.27 -2.63 10.14
CA CYS A 96 -17.23 -3.72 10.07
C CYS A 96 -18.34 -3.53 11.12
N ALA A 97 -19.53 -4.06 10.82
CA ALA A 97 -20.68 -3.95 11.71
C ALA A 97 -20.50 -4.82 12.99
N ASP A 98 -19.83 -5.96 12.85
CA ASP A 98 -19.61 -6.90 13.95
C ASP A 98 -18.22 -6.73 14.58
N PRO A 99 -18.12 -6.76 15.92
CA PRO A 99 -16.83 -6.63 16.62
C PRO A 99 -15.91 -7.84 16.48
N ASN A 100 -16.43 -8.96 15.95
CA ASN A 100 -15.68 -10.19 15.67
C ASN A 100 -15.25 -10.30 14.19
N GLN A 101 -15.46 -9.24 13.41
CA GLN A 101 -15.02 -9.15 12.03
C GLN A 101 -13.96 -8.06 11.87
N TYR A 102 -13.12 -8.21 10.85
CA TYR A 102 -12.12 -7.23 10.47
C TYR A 102 -12.15 -6.99 8.97
N SER A 103 -11.68 -5.81 8.55
CA SER A 103 -11.50 -5.50 7.13
C SER A 103 -10.05 -5.80 6.73
N PRO A 104 -9.77 -6.85 5.92
CA PRO A 104 -8.41 -7.21 5.53
C PRO A 104 -7.71 -6.10 4.74
N MET A 105 -8.47 -5.37 3.91
CA MET A 105 -7.95 -4.23 3.14
C MET A 105 -7.59 -3.05 4.05
N ALA A 106 -8.40 -2.79 5.08
CA ALA A 106 -8.14 -1.71 6.03
C ALA A 106 -6.92 -2.00 6.91
N SER A 107 -6.79 -3.22 7.42
CA SER A 107 -5.66 -3.63 8.26
C SER A 107 -4.33 -3.46 7.53
N ILE A 108 -4.27 -3.84 6.25
CA ILE A 108 -3.07 -3.67 5.42
C ILE A 108 -2.90 -2.20 4.98
N GLY A 109 -3.98 -1.50 4.66
CA GLY A 109 -3.94 -0.14 4.11
C GLY A 109 -3.62 0.95 5.14
N TYR A 110 -4.07 0.79 6.39
CA TYR A 110 -3.85 1.74 7.48
C TYR A 110 -2.68 1.36 8.40
N GLY A 111 -2.25 0.09 8.39
CA GLY A 111 -1.08 -0.35 9.14
C GLY A 111 0.21 0.33 8.65
N THR A 112 1.20 0.45 9.53
CA THR A 112 2.52 0.92 9.11
C THR A 112 3.17 -0.15 8.21
N ALA A 113 4.04 0.27 7.28
CA ALA A 113 4.70 -0.67 6.37
C ALA A 113 5.46 -1.79 7.13
N GLU A 114 6.04 -1.46 8.27
CA GLU A 114 6.74 -2.41 9.13
C GLU A 114 5.77 -3.42 9.78
N GLN A 115 4.65 -2.95 10.33
CA GLN A 115 3.62 -3.82 10.91
C GLN A 115 2.99 -4.74 9.86
N VAL A 116 2.75 -4.22 8.66
CA VAL A 116 2.19 -4.98 7.54
C VAL A 116 3.17 -6.08 7.10
N VAL A 117 4.44 -5.74 6.90
CA VAL A 117 5.47 -6.72 6.50
C VAL A 117 5.64 -7.80 7.57
N THR A 118 5.76 -7.42 8.84
CA THR A 118 5.91 -8.39 9.94
C THR A 118 4.71 -9.32 10.07
N THR A 119 3.50 -8.82 9.84
CA THR A 119 2.28 -9.64 9.86
C THR A 119 2.21 -10.56 8.64
N LEU A 120 2.57 -10.09 7.44
CA LEU A 120 2.55 -10.89 6.20
C LEU A 120 3.56 -12.04 6.21
N PHE A 121 4.75 -11.82 6.77
CA PHE A 121 5.79 -12.84 6.91
C PHE A 121 5.66 -13.66 8.19
N SER A 122 4.68 -13.35 9.04
CA SER A 122 4.41 -14.14 10.24
C SER A 122 3.89 -15.52 9.82
N HIS A 123 4.65 -16.56 10.15
CA HIS A 123 4.24 -17.95 9.95
C HIS A 123 3.01 -18.35 10.79
N LYS A 124 2.57 -17.47 11.70
CA LYS A 124 1.50 -17.75 12.67
C LYS A 124 0.10 -17.48 12.12
N THR A 125 -0.03 -16.85 10.95
CA THR A 125 -1.32 -16.42 10.40
C THR A 125 -1.54 -16.88 8.95
N PRO A 126 -1.49 -18.21 8.67
CA PRO A 126 -1.74 -18.70 7.32
C PRO A 126 -3.19 -18.38 6.90
N GLY A 127 -3.34 -17.65 5.79
CA GLY A 127 -4.67 -17.34 5.23
C GLY A 127 -5.38 -16.13 5.84
N LEU A 128 -4.71 -15.31 6.67
CA LEU A 128 -5.30 -14.10 7.26
C LEU A 128 -5.68 -13.03 6.21
N TYR A 129 -5.03 -13.03 5.05
CA TYR A 129 -5.33 -12.07 3.98
C TYR A 129 -5.69 -12.80 2.70
N PRO A 130 -6.90 -12.60 2.15
CA PRO A 130 -7.26 -13.22 0.89
C PRO A 130 -6.41 -12.65 -0.25
N TYR A 131 -6.03 -13.50 -1.20
CA TYR A 131 -5.15 -13.13 -2.32
C TYR A 131 -5.68 -11.94 -3.14
N SER A 132 -7.01 -11.79 -3.23
CA SER A 132 -7.65 -10.66 -3.91
C SER A 132 -7.31 -9.31 -3.26
N CYS A 133 -7.31 -9.24 -1.92
CA CYS A 133 -6.91 -8.04 -1.18
C CYS A 133 -5.42 -7.72 -1.39
N LEU A 134 -4.57 -8.74 -1.36
CA LEU A 134 -3.12 -8.56 -1.56
C LEU A 134 -2.82 -8.03 -2.96
N LEU A 135 -3.45 -8.58 -4.00
CA LEU A 135 -3.30 -8.09 -5.37
C LEU A 135 -3.84 -6.66 -5.52
N ALA A 136 -4.96 -6.34 -4.90
CA ALA A 136 -5.52 -4.98 -4.89
C ALA A 136 -4.62 -3.97 -4.18
N TYR A 137 -4.03 -4.37 -3.05
CA TYR A 137 -3.07 -3.55 -2.32
C TYR A 137 -1.79 -3.33 -3.14
N VAL A 138 -1.24 -4.38 -3.75
CA VAL A 138 -0.06 -4.28 -4.60
C VAL A 138 -0.31 -3.37 -5.81
N THR A 139 -1.41 -3.55 -6.53
CA THR A 139 -1.77 -2.69 -7.68
C THR A 139 -1.93 -1.23 -7.27
N THR A 140 -2.58 -0.98 -6.13
CA THR A 140 -2.70 0.34 -5.51
C THR A 140 -1.34 0.96 -5.18
N LEU A 141 -0.41 0.19 -4.61
CA LEU A 141 0.95 0.65 -4.31
C LEU A 141 1.71 1.02 -5.58
N PHE A 142 1.60 0.22 -6.64
CA PHE A 142 2.20 0.55 -7.93
C PHE A 142 1.57 1.82 -8.50
N SER A 143 0.25 1.96 -8.49
CA SER A 143 -0.43 3.19 -8.93
C SER A 143 -0.03 4.43 -8.11
N HIS A 144 0.24 4.28 -6.82
CA HIS A 144 0.72 5.38 -5.98
C HIS A 144 2.16 5.79 -6.30
N LYS A 145 3.02 4.80 -6.54
CA LYS A 145 4.46 5.02 -6.69
C LYS A 145 4.86 5.40 -8.14
N THR A 146 4.04 5.10 -9.16
CA THR A 146 4.31 5.36 -10.59
C THR A 146 3.34 6.39 -11.20
N PRO A 147 3.74 7.40 -11.99
CA PRO A 147 4.65 8.50 -11.69
C PRO A 147 4.04 9.89 -11.72
N GLY A 148 4.66 10.68 -10.85
CA GLY A 148 4.79 12.12 -10.91
C GLY A 148 5.38 12.60 -9.61
N LEU A 149 5.05 11.94 -8.49
CA LEU A 149 5.01 12.54 -7.16
C LEU A 149 6.28 12.53 -6.28
N TYR A 150 7.45 12.18 -6.82
CA TYR A 150 8.68 12.17 -6.01
C TYR A 150 9.22 13.54 -5.53
N PRO A 151 8.97 14.70 -6.18
CA PRO A 151 9.32 15.99 -5.56
C PRO A 151 8.32 16.50 -4.51
N TYR A 152 7.24 15.76 -4.20
CA TYR A 152 6.08 16.30 -3.48
C TYR A 152 6.09 16.02 -1.99
N SER A 153 6.92 15.08 -1.50
CA SER A 153 7.30 15.04 -0.08
C SER A 153 8.09 16.29 0.31
N CYS A 154 9.00 16.76 -0.56
CA CYS A 154 9.70 18.04 -0.38
C CYS A 154 8.78 19.25 -0.54
N LEU A 155 7.82 19.21 -1.47
CA LEU A 155 6.91 20.34 -1.72
C LEU A 155 5.82 20.47 -0.65
N LEU A 156 5.32 19.35 -0.09
CA LEU A 156 4.49 19.38 1.12
C LEU A 156 5.27 19.93 2.32
N ALA A 157 6.53 19.51 2.51
CA ALA A 157 7.38 20.07 3.57
C ALA A 157 7.63 21.59 3.38
N TYR A 158 7.74 22.06 2.14
CA TYR A 158 7.87 23.49 1.80
C TYR A 158 6.56 24.27 2.03
N VAL A 159 5.40 23.71 1.67
CA VAL A 159 4.10 24.36 1.89
C VAL A 159 3.73 24.39 3.37
N THR A 160 4.04 23.35 4.14
CA THR A 160 3.84 23.36 5.60
C THR A 160 4.74 24.36 6.30
N THR A 161 5.95 24.62 5.79
CA THR A 161 6.86 25.64 6.33
C THR A 161 6.47 27.06 5.92
N LEU A 162 5.87 27.25 4.74
CA LEU A 162 5.35 28.55 4.27
C LEU A 162 4.04 28.98 4.96
N PHE A 163 3.23 28.02 5.42
CA PHE A 163 2.02 28.29 6.21
C PHE A 163 2.27 28.37 7.72
N SER A 164 3.50 28.07 8.18
CA SER A 164 3.90 28.15 9.60
C SER A 164 4.63 29.46 9.93
N HIS A 165 4.60 30.45 9.05
CA HIS A 165 5.23 31.75 9.22
C HIS A 165 4.25 32.89 8.91
#